data_AF-A0A949TE04-F1
#
_entry.id   AF-A0A949TE04-F1
#
_cell.length_a   1.000
_cell.length_b   1.000
_cell.length_c   1.000
_cell.angle_alpha   90.00
_cell.angle_beta   90.00
_cell.angle_gamma   90.00
#
_symmetry.space_group_name_H-M   'P 1'
#
loop_
_entity.id
_entity.type
_entity.pdbx_description
1 polymer ?
#
loop_
_entity_poly.entity_id
_entity_poly.type
_entity_poly.pdbx_seq_one_letter_code
_entity_poly.pdbx_strand_id
1 'polypeptide(L)'
;MLTVAALVTANLKNANLRKACLQNANLQGADLQNTNLTKANFNGANLRKADLTNANIYGATFDNADLTGAIMPDGEIYQAQIKPHQLKTEFSGVVSMSRKVIKTDNAPAPVGPYNQAVVASGQMLFVAGQIAIDPRAGNVVYTDDVTKQTERVMSNLEAILTEAGATFENVVKTSVFLKDMGDFAAVNAVYAKYFDEATAPARACVEVSRLPKDVLVEIECIAMI
;
A
#
# COMPACT_ATOMS: atom_id res chain seq x y z
N MET A 1 -30.58 -14.74 -10.18
CA MET A 1 -29.38 -15.33 -9.56
C MET A 1 -28.97 -16.53 -10.38
N LEU A 2 -28.06 -16.36 -11.35
CA LEU A 2 -27.43 -17.51 -12.00
C LEU A 2 -26.34 -18.00 -11.06
N THR A 3 -26.55 -19.19 -10.52
CA THR A 3 -25.59 -19.93 -9.69
C THR A 3 -24.26 -20.00 -10.41
N VAL A 4 -23.19 -19.50 -9.77
CA VAL A 4 -21.82 -19.73 -10.20
C VAL A 4 -21.63 -21.25 -10.32
N ALA A 5 -21.38 -21.76 -11.52
CA ALA A 5 -21.20 -23.19 -11.72
C ALA A 5 -19.96 -23.65 -10.93
N ALA A 6 -20.18 -24.44 -9.88
CA ALA A 6 -19.11 -25.05 -9.10
C ALA A 6 -18.77 -26.42 -9.70
N LEU A 7 -17.66 -26.47 -10.43
CA LEU A 7 -17.10 -27.64 -11.11
C LEU A 7 -15.72 -28.00 -10.53
N VAL A 8 -15.51 -27.66 -9.26
CA VAL A 8 -14.25 -27.92 -8.55
C VAL A 8 -13.97 -29.42 -8.59
N THR A 9 -12.79 -29.82 -9.07
CA THR A 9 -12.36 -31.22 -9.24
C THR A 9 -13.29 -32.08 -10.11
N ALA A 10 -14.15 -31.46 -10.93
CA ALA A 10 -15.05 -32.20 -11.80
C ALA A 10 -14.26 -32.97 -12.86
N ASN A 11 -14.69 -34.21 -13.14
CA ASN A 11 -14.18 -34.97 -14.27
C ASN A 11 -14.98 -34.62 -15.53
N LEU A 12 -14.35 -33.91 -16.45
CA LEU A 12 -14.91 -33.46 -17.71
C LEU A 12 -14.12 -34.02 -18.91
N LYS A 13 -13.30 -35.06 -18.72
CA LYS A 13 -12.50 -35.66 -19.79
C LYS A 13 -13.33 -36.00 -21.02
N ASN A 14 -12.81 -35.67 -22.20
CA ASN A 14 -13.46 -35.90 -23.50
C ASN A 14 -14.81 -35.19 -23.70
N ALA A 15 -15.22 -34.31 -22.78
CA ALA A 15 -16.48 -33.59 -22.93
C ALA A 15 -16.45 -32.62 -24.12
N ASN A 16 -17.60 -32.48 -24.78
CA ASN A 16 -17.81 -31.44 -25.79
C ASN A 16 -18.44 -30.21 -25.12
N LEU A 17 -17.63 -29.19 -24.92
CA LEU A 17 -17.96 -27.93 -24.24
C LEU A 17 -17.83 -26.74 -25.21
N ARG A 18 -17.99 -27.00 -26.52
CA ARG A 18 -17.92 -25.98 -27.55
C ARG A 18 -18.95 -24.88 -27.29
N LYS A 19 -18.50 -23.61 -27.28
CA LYS A 19 -19.32 -22.42 -26.95
C LYS A 19 -19.96 -22.43 -25.55
N ALA A 20 -19.48 -23.26 -24.62
CA ALA A 20 -19.99 -23.25 -23.26
C ALA A 20 -19.75 -21.88 -22.58
N CYS A 21 -20.74 -21.41 -21.82
CA CYS A 21 -20.60 -20.23 -20.97
C CYS A 21 -20.16 -20.66 -19.57
N LEU A 22 -18.87 -20.54 -19.28
CA LEU A 22 -18.22 -20.89 -18.02
C LEU A 22 -17.65 -19.64 -17.33
N GLN A 23 -18.21 -18.46 -17.64
CA GLN A 23 -17.81 -17.20 -17.03
C GLN A 23 -17.92 -17.27 -15.51
N ASN A 24 -16.90 -16.79 -14.81
CA ASN A 24 -16.80 -16.80 -13.35
C ASN A 24 -16.97 -18.19 -12.70
N ALA A 25 -17.03 -19.28 -13.47
CA ALA A 25 -17.19 -20.62 -12.93
C ALA A 25 -15.94 -21.04 -12.14
N ASN A 26 -16.13 -21.89 -11.14
CA ASN A 26 -15.02 -22.45 -10.38
C ASN A 26 -14.72 -23.87 -10.89
N LEU A 27 -13.66 -24.01 -11.68
CA LEU A 27 -13.14 -25.26 -12.24
C LEU A 27 -11.78 -25.63 -11.62
N GLN A 28 -11.48 -25.16 -10.40
CA GLN A 28 -10.23 -25.46 -9.75
C GLN A 28 -10.00 -26.98 -9.68
N GLY A 29 -8.86 -27.46 -10.18
CA GLY A 29 -8.50 -28.87 -10.21
C GLY A 29 -9.37 -29.75 -11.11
N ALA A 30 -10.22 -29.17 -11.95
CA ALA A 30 -11.06 -29.94 -12.87
C ALA A 30 -10.20 -30.66 -13.92
N ASP A 31 -10.66 -31.85 -14.31
CA ASP A 31 -10.01 -32.67 -15.32
C ASP A 31 -10.68 -32.43 -16.68
N LEU A 32 -10.03 -31.63 -17.53
CA LEU A 32 -10.50 -31.16 -18.84
C LEU A 32 -9.70 -31.81 -19.98
N GLN A 33 -9.00 -32.93 -19.74
CA GLN A 33 -8.16 -33.54 -20.76
C GLN A 33 -8.99 -33.96 -21.99
N ASN A 34 -8.43 -33.76 -23.18
CA ASN A 34 -9.04 -34.10 -24.47
C ASN A 34 -10.42 -33.46 -24.72
N THR A 35 -10.78 -32.38 -24.01
CA THR A 35 -12.07 -31.69 -24.19
C THR A 35 -12.10 -30.86 -25.45
N ASN A 36 -13.30 -30.68 -26.02
CA ASN A 36 -13.51 -29.67 -27.05
C ASN A 36 -14.04 -28.37 -26.43
N LEU A 37 -13.17 -27.38 -26.30
CA LEU A 37 -13.43 -26.05 -25.71
C LEU A 37 -13.53 -24.95 -26.77
N THR A 38 -13.69 -25.31 -28.05
CA THR A 38 -13.73 -24.34 -29.15
C THR A 38 -14.76 -23.24 -28.87
N LYS A 39 -14.34 -21.96 -28.88
CA LYS A 39 -15.19 -20.79 -28.59
C LYS A 39 -15.88 -20.78 -27.22
N ALA A 40 -15.43 -21.58 -26.25
CA ALA A 40 -15.94 -21.50 -24.88
C ALA A 40 -15.53 -20.20 -24.20
N ASN A 41 -16.34 -19.72 -23.25
CA ASN A 41 -16.06 -18.50 -22.52
C ASN A 41 -15.71 -18.82 -21.06
N PHE A 42 -14.45 -18.57 -20.68
CA PHE A 42 -13.90 -18.74 -19.33
C PHE A 42 -13.56 -17.42 -18.65
N ASN A 43 -14.09 -16.29 -19.12
CA ASN A 43 -13.72 -14.99 -18.58
C ASN A 43 -14.05 -14.93 -17.07
N GLY A 44 -13.06 -14.54 -16.26
CA GLY A 44 -13.14 -14.51 -14.80
C GLY A 44 -13.22 -15.88 -14.11
N ALA A 45 -13.12 -17.01 -14.84
CA ALA A 45 -13.21 -18.33 -14.26
C ALA A 45 -11.94 -18.71 -13.46
N ASN A 46 -12.11 -19.55 -12.44
CA ASN A 46 -10.99 -20.14 -11.70
C ASN A 46 -10.67 -21.52 -12.27
N LEU A 47 -9.52 -21.66 -12.95
CA LEU A 47 -9.01 -22.91 -13.52
C LEU A 47 -7.70 -23.35 -12.85
N ARG A 48 -7.39 -22.85 -11.64
CA ARG A 48 -6.15 -23.20 -10.94
C ARG A 48 -5.99 -24.71 -10.84
N LYS A 49 -4.82 -25.22 -11.24
CA LYS A 49 -4.50 -26.66 -11.22
C LYS A 49 -5.44 -27.55 -12.05
N ALA A 50 -6.27 -26.99 -12.93
CA ALA A 50 -7.05 -27.78 -13.87
C ALA A 50 -6.13 -28.43 -14.90
N ASP A 51 -6.52 -29.58 -15.44
CA ASP A 51 -5.75 -30.29 -16.46
C ASP A 51 -6.42 -30.18 -17.82
N LEU A 52 -5.85 -29.37 -18.71
CA LEU A 52 -6.33 -29.15 -20.07
C LEU A 52 -5.50 -29.92 -21.12
N THR A 53 -4.71 -30.93 -20.74
CA THR A 53 -3.86 -31.68 -21.68
C THR A 53 -4.67 -32.15 -22.90
N ASN A 54 -4.19 -31.86 -24.12
CA ASN A 54 -4.87 -32.15 -25.40
C ASN A 54 -6.25 -31.49 -25.60
N ALA A 55 -6.66 -30.52 -24.78
CA ALA A 55 -7.93 -29.82 -24.99
C ALA A 55 -7.86 -28.87 -26.20
N ASN A 56 -8.91 -28.86 -27.02
CA ASN A 56 -9.03 -27.91 -28.13
C ASN A 56 -9.61 -26.57 -27.66
N ILE A 57 -8.75 -25.58 -27.43
CA ILE A 57 -9.12 -24.24 -26.94
C ILE A 57 -9.27 -23.18 -28.04
N TYR A 58 -9.37 -23.58 -29.32
CA TYR A 58 -9.40 -22.62 -30.43
C TYR A 58 -10.55 -21.60 -30.29
N GLY A 59 -10.20 -20.32 -30.22
CA GLY A 59 -11.16 -19.21 -30.07
C GLY A 59 -11.84 -19.13 -28.71
N ALA A 60 -11.42 -19.91 -27.71
CA ALA A 60 -11.87 -19.74 -26.33
C ALA A 60 -11.33 -18.44 -25.73
N THR A 61 -12.09 -17.81 -24.84
CA THR A 61 -11.70 -16.58 -24.15
C THR A 61 -11.38 -16.88 -22.68
N PHE A 62 -10.30 -16.27 -22.17
CA PHE A 62 -9.79 -16.47 -20.81
C PHE A 62 -9.50 -15.14 -20.11
N ASP A 63 -10.19 -14.05 -20.49
CA ASP A 63 -9.91 -12.74 -19.94
C ASP A 63 -10.15 -12.74 -18.42
N ASN A 64 -9.15 -12.32 -17.64
CA ASN A 64 -9.17 -12.36 -16.17
C ASN A 64 -9.40 -13.76 -15.55
N ALA A 65 -9.21 -14.85 -16.30
CA ALA A 65 -9.27 -16.20 -15.75
C ALA A 65 -7.99 -16.53 -14.97
N ASP A 66 -8.11 -17.26 -13.85
CA ASP A 66 -6.95 -17.74 -13.09
C ASP A 66 -6.55 -19.13 -13.56
N LEU A 67 -5.50 -19.22 -14.36
CA LEU A 67 -4.90 -20.46 -14.89
C LEU A 67 -3.70 -20.94 -14.07
N THR A 68 -3.42 -20.33 -12.90
CA THR A 68 -2.19 -20.60 -12.15
C THR A 68 -2.04 -22.09 -11.83
N GLY A 69 -0.96 -22.69 -12.35
CA GLY A 69 -0.64 -24.10 -12.13
C GLY A 69 -1.54 -25.08 -12.90
N ALA A 70 -2.39 -24.60 -13.80
CA ALA A 70 -3.11 -25.47 -14.73
C ALA A 70 -2.13 -26.15 -15.70
N ILE A 71 -2.44 -27.37 -16.16
CA ILE A 71 -1.69 -28.03 -17.23
C ILE A 71 -2.34 -27.62 -18.55
N MET A 72 -1.60 -26.98 -19.43
CA MET A 72 -2.09 -26.46 -20.71
C MET A 72 -2.23 -27.56 -21.76
N PRO A 73 -2.89 -27.30 -22.90
CA PRO A 73 -3.09 -28.32 -23.93
C PRO A 73 -1.83 -28.98 -24.48
N ASP A 74 -0.69 -28.30 -24.43
CA ASP A 74 0.63 -28.82 -24.82
C ASP A 74 1.30 -29.68 -23.73
N GLY A 75 0.66 -29.83 -22.57
CA GLY A 75 1.19 -30.57 -21.42
C GLY A 75 2.09 -29.74 -20.51
N GLU A 76 2.37 -28.49 -20.86
CA GLU A 76 3.17 -27.60 -20.01
C GLU A 76 2.32 -27.04 -18.88
N ILE A 77 2.91 -26.91 -17.70
CA ILE A 77 2.24 -26.23 -16.60
C ILE A 77 2.24 -24.73 -16.92
N TYR A 78 1.05 -24.13 -16.92
CA TYR A 78 0.90 -22.68 -16.92
C TYR A 78 1.51 -22.12 -15.64
N GLN A 79 2.79 -21.79 -15.75
CA GLN A 79 3.45 -20.91 -14.81
C GLN A 79 3.01 -19.51 -15.20
N ALA A 80 2.25 -18.86 -14.31
CA ALA A 80 2.03 -17.43 -14.46
C ALA A 80 3.40 -16.80 -14.65
N GLN A 81 3.65 -16.22 -15.83
CA GLN A 81 4.88 -15.50 -16.11
C GLN A 81 4.94 -14.35 -15.11
N ILE A 82 5.65 -14.56 -14.01
CA ILE A 82 5.99 -13.49 -13.07
C ILE A 82 7.01 -12.63 -13.80
N LYS A 83 6.52 -11.70 -14.62
CA LYS A 83 7.28 -10.48 -14.86
C LYS A 83 7.51 -9.87 -13.47
N PRO A 84 8.70 -9.39 -13.10
CA PRO A 84 8.98 -8.81 -11.78
C PRO A 84 8.17 -7.52 -11.46
N HIS A 85 7.12 -7.25 -12.22
CA HIS A 85 6.16 -6.21 -11.97
C HIS A 85 4.75 -6.78 -11.97
N GLN A 86 4.17 -6.71 -10.76
CA GLN A 86 2.77 -6.87 -10.39
C GLN A 86 2.32 -8.26 -9.90
N LEU A 87 1.91 -8.22 -8.62
CA LEU A 87 1.04 -9.15 -7.87
C LEU A 87 1.71 -10.29 -7.10
N LYS A 88 2.35 -9.90 -5.98
CA LYS A 88 2.05 -10.57 -4.71
C LYS A 88 0.60 -10.30 -4.34
N THR A 89 -0.23 -11.32 -4.37
CA THR A 89 -0.98 -11.73 -3.17
C THR A 89 -1.51 -13.15 -3.38
N GLU A 90 -0.68 -14.09 -2.93
CA GLU A 90 -1.10 -15.44 -2.58
C GLU A 90 -2.10 -15.36 -1.42
N PHE A 91 -3.25 -16.02 -1.51
CA PHE A 91 -3.95 -16.48 -0.32
C PHE A 91 -3.31 -17.79 0.15
N SER A 92 -2.22 -17.66 0.90
CA SER A 92 -1.74 -18.66 1.85
C SER A 92 -0.94 -17.94 2.93
N GLY A 93 -1.40 -18.06 4.17
CA GLY A 93 -0.78 -17.46 5.34
C GLY A 93 -1.52 -16.19 5.74
N VAL A 94 -1.81 -16.09 7.04
CA VAL A 94 -2.07 -14.81 7.70
C VAL A 94 -1.13 -13.77 7.08
N VAL A 95 -1.65 -12.71 6.44
CA VAL A 95 -0.82 -11.55 6.11
C VAL A 95 -0.36 -11.02 7.46
N SER A 96 0.81 -11.47 7.90
CA SER A 96 1.44 -10.94 9.08
C SER A 96 1.76 -9.50 8.72
N MET A 97 0.88 -8.59 9.13
CA MET A 97 1.13 -7.17 9.05
C MET A 97 2.43 -6.92 9.83
N SER A 98 3.53 -6.74 9.12
CA SER A 98 4.78 -6.30 9.71
C SER A 98 4.60 -4.86 10.18
N ARG A 99 4.99 -4.65 11.44
CA ARG A 99 5.07 -3.35 12.09
C ARG A 99 6.53 -3.12 12.44
N LYS A 100 7.16 -2.12 11.83
CA LYS A 100 8.53 -1.71 12.18
C LYS A 100 8.48 -0.37 12.88
N VAL A 101 9.13 -0.29 14.03
CA VAL A 101 9.32 0.98 14.75
C VAL A 101 10.55 1.69 14.16
N ILE A 102 10.42 2.98 13.90
CA ILE A 102 11.51 3.86 13.47
C ILE A 102 11.97 4.68 14.68
N LYS A 103 13.28 4.69 14.91
CA LYS A 103 13.94 5.44 15.98
C LYS A 103 15.28 5.98 15.48
N THR A 104 15.54 7.25 15.72
CA THR A 104 16.81 7.92 15.44
C THR A 104 17.16 8.90 16.56
N ASP A 105 18.45 9.03 16.86
CA ASP A 105 18.98 9.99 17.85
C ASP A 105 19.04 11.42 17.28
N ASN A 106 18.80 11.58 15.96
CA ASN A 106 18.77 12.87 15.28
C ASN A 106 17.41 13.58 15.40
N ALA A 107 16.42 12.93 16.01
CA ALA A 107 15.11 13.49 16.31
C ALA A 107 14.76 13.29 17.79
N PRO A 108 13.87 14.11 18.37
CA PRO A 108 13.54 14.03 19.78
C PRO A 108 13.05 12.65 20.19
N ALA A 109 13.55 12.15 21.33
CA ALA A 109 13.04 10.92 21.91
C ALA A 109 11.55 11.09 22.28
N PRO A 110 10.70 10.04 22.12
CA PRO A 110 9.31 10.10 22.52
C PRO A 110 9.18 10.41 24.03
N VAL A 111 8.35 11.39 24.37
CA VAL A 111 8.06 11.76 25.77
C VAL A 111 6.72 11.15 26.17
N GLY A 112 6.62 9.82 26.11
CA GLY A 112 5.39 9.07 26.41
C GLY A 112 5.31 7.70 25.70
N PRO A 113 4.17 7.00 25.81
CA PRO A 113 3.97 5.66 25.24
C PRO A 113 3.69 5.71 23.72
N TYR A 114 4.55 6.39 22.95
CA TYR A 114 4.50 6.45 21.49
C TYR A 114 5.90 6.28 20.88
N ASN A 115 5.99 6.12 19.55
CA ASN A 115 7.25 6.03 18.82
C ASN A 115 7.36 7.22 17.85
N GLN A 116 8.58 7.59 17.46
CA GLN A 116 8.83 8.66 16.48
C GLN A 116 8.09 8.39 15.17
N ALA A 117 8.19 7.17 14.65
CA ALA A 117 7.34 6.71 13.56
C ALA A 117 7.15 5.19 13.59
N VAL A 118 6.14 4.74 12.84
CA VAL A 118 5.82 3.32 12.63
C VAL A 118 5.59 3.08 11.15
N VAL A 119 6.29 2.10 10.59
CA VAL A 119 6.00 1.55 9.27
C VAL A 119 4.97 0.44 9.44
N ALA A 120 3.84 0.55 8.74
CA ALA A 120 2.82 -0.48 8.64
C ALA A 120 2.87 -1.15 7.26
N SER A 121 2.50 -2.44 7.22
CA SER A 121 2.47 -3.22 5.98
C SER A 121 1.74 -2.53 4.85
N GLY A 122 2.39 -2.51 3.68
CA GLY A 122 1.99 -1.68 2.55
C GLY A 122 2.81 -0.41 2.39
N GLN A 123 4.02 -0.35 2.96
CA GLN A 123 4.96 0.76 2.71
C GLN A 123 4.48 2.12 3.25
N MET A 124 3.56 2.13 4.23
CA MET A 124 3.05 3.36 4.84
C MET A 124 3.84 3.67 6.10
N LEU A 125 4.43 4.86 6.14
CA LEU A 125 5.12 5.42 7.30
C LEU A 125 4.22 6.45 7.99
N PHE A 126 3.93 6.21 9.27
CA PHE A 126 3.18 7.13 10.11
C PHE A 126 4.15 7.82 11.08
N VAL A 127 4.38 9.11 10.89
CA VAL A 127 5.27 9.92 11.72
C VAL A 127 4.45 10.65 12.77
N ALA A 128 4.83 10.51 14.04
CA ALA A 128 4.17 11.20 15.13
C ALA A 128 4.33 12.73 15.03
N GLY A 129 3.43 13.48 15.66
CA GLY A 129 3.51 14.93 15.76
C GLY A 129 4.87 15.39 16.29
N GLN A 130 5.57 16.16 15.45
CA GLN A 130 6.85 16.76 15.78
C GLN A 130 6.64 18.17 16.31
N ILE A 131 7.31 18.44 17.42
CA ILE A 131 7.40 19.77 18.05
C ILE A 131 8.86 20.22 18.09
N ALA A 132 9.08 21.51 18.37
CA ALA A 132 10.40 22.15 18.35
C ALA A 132 11.30 21.77 19.54
N ILE A 133 11.49 20.47 19.80
CA ILE A 133 12.50 19.96 20.73
C ILE A 133 13.83 19.81 20.00
N ASP A 134 14.91 20.25 20.65
CA ASP A 134 16.26 19.91 20.23
C ASP A 134 16.61 18.49 20.72
N PRO A 135 17.02 17.55 19.84
CA PRO A 135 17.28 16.15 20.16
C PRO A 135 18.54 15.97 21.00
N ARG A 136 19.49 16.92 20.96
CA ARG A 136 20.70 16.89 21.79
C ARG A 136 20.40 17.43 23.17
N ALA A 137 19.65 18.53 23.26
CA ALA A 137 19.34 19.18 24.54
C ALA A 137 18.11 18.60 25.26
N GLY A 138 17.20 17.93 24.54
CA GLY A 138 15.96 17.36 25.07
C GLY A 138 14.87 18.37 25.43
N ASN A 139 15.08 19.65 25.15
CA ASN A 139 14.21 20.76 25.56
C ASN A 139 13.60 21.47 24.34
N VAL A 140 12.44 22.11 24.56
CA VAL A 140 11.82 23.00 23.57
C VAL A 140 12.74 24.20 23.34
N VAL A 141 12.90 24.58 22.08
CA VAL A 141 13.67 25.75 21.65
C VAL A 141 12.76 26.76 20.94
N TYR A 142 13.18 28.03 20.93
CA TYR A 142 12.48 29.12 20.24
C TYR A 142 11.05 29.35 20.73
N THR A 143 10.84 29.41 22.05
CA THR A 143 9.51 29.46 22.69
C THR A 143 8.60 30.61 22.23
N ASP A 144 9.15 31.65 21.62
CA ASP A 144 8.52 32.89 21.17
C ASP A 144 8.64 33.13 19.65
N ASP A 145 9.21 32.20 18.89
CA ASP A 145 9.47 32.36 17.45
C ASP A 145 8.94 31.15 16.67
N VAL A 146 7.73 31.29 16.12
CA VAL A 146 7.04 30.23 15.37
C VAL A 146 7.81 29.82 14.11
N THR A 147 8.57 30.74 13.50
CA THR A 147 9.34 30.47 12.29
C THR A 147 10.47 29.49 12.62
N LYS A 148 11.25 29.78 13.66
CA LYS A 148 12.33 28.88 14.10
C LYS A 148 11.80 27.57 14.69
N GLN A 149 10.64 27.60 15.37
CA GLN A 149 10.00 26.35 15.77
C GLN A 149 9.63 25.49 14.56
N THR A 150 9.06 26.09 13.52
CA THR A 150 8.72 25.37 12.28
C THR A 150 9.97 24.77 11.64
N GLU A 151 11.08 25.52 11.54
CA GLU A 151 12.34 25.00 10.99
C GLU A 151 12.88 23.81 11.80
N ARG A 152 12.80 23.88 13.14
CA ARG A 152 13.16 22.77 14.03
C ARG A 152 12.25 21.55 13.83
N VAL A 153 10.95 21.77 13.71
CA VAL A 153 9.93 20.72 13.47
C VAL A 153 10.20 20.02 12.14
N MET A 154 10.44 20.78 11.07
CA MET A 154 10.74 20.23 9.75
C MET A 154 12.06 19.44 9.77
N SER A 155 13.09 19.94 10.46
CA SER A 155 14.36 19.20 10.62
C SER A 155 14.19 17.88 11.39
N ASN A 156 13.31 17.87 12.40
CA ASN A 156 13.00 16.65 13.15
C ASN A 156 12.23 15.63 12.28
N LEU A 157 11.28 16.10 11.47
CA LEU A 157 10.58 15.26 10.48
C LEU A 157 11.56 14.66 9.47
N GLU A 158 12.46 15.47 8.93
CA GLU A 158 13.49 15.03 7.97
C GLU A 158 14.38 13.92 8.53
N ALA A 159 14.82 14.06 9.79
CA ALA A 159 15.62 13.03 10.46
C ALA A 159 14.86 11.69 10.58
N ILE A 160 13.57 11.74 10.91
CA ILE A 160 12.74 10.52 11.03
C ILE A 160 12.46 9.89 9.67
N LEU A 161 12.16 10.72 8.66
CA LEU A 161 11.99 10.27 7.27
C LEU A 161 13.27 9.59 6.77
N THR A 162 14.42 10.22 6.99
CA THR A 162 15.73 9.69 6.58
C THR A 162 16.03 8.34 7.22
N GLU A 163 15.79 8.20 8.53
CA GLU A 163 15.93 6.92 9.25
C GLU A 163 15.02 5.82 8.67
N ALA A 164 13.84 6.21 8.19
CA ALA A 164 12.91 5.30 7.53
C ALA A 164 13.28 4.99 6.06
N GLY A 165 14.32 5.62 5.50
CA GLY A 165 14.70 5.51 4.09
C GLY A 165 13.84 6.35 3.15
N ALA A 166 13.27 7.45 3.65
CA ALA A 166 12.34 8.35 2.96
C ALA A 166 12.89 9.78 2.88
N THR A 167 12.29 10.58 2.00
CA THR A 167 12.47 12.05 1.94
C THR A 167 11.11 12.75 2.01
N PHE A 168 11.10 14.09 1.96
CA PHE A 168 9.84 14.84 1.87
C PHE A 168 9.03 14.54 0.60
N GLU A 169 9.65 14.04 -0.47
CA GLU A 169 8.94 13.62 -1.69
C GLU A 169 8.05 12.39 -1.46
N ASN A 170 8.34 11.59 -0.43
CA ASN A 170 7.53 10.44 -0.06
C ASN A 170 6.29 10.83 0.76
N VAL A 171 6.19 12.06 1.25
CA VAL A 171 5.10 12.50 2.12
C VAL A 171 3.84 12.71 1.29
N VAL A 172 2.75 12.06 1.71
CA VAL A 172 1.44 12.12 1.02
C VAL A 172 0.40 12.94 1.78
N LYS A 173 0.57 13.10 3.10
CA LYS A 173 -0.34 13.86 3.96
C LYS A 173 0.42 14.51 5.11
N THR A 174 0.10 15.76 5.42
CA THR A 174 0.50 16.45 6.65
C THR A 174 -0.71 16.97 7.44
N SER A 175 -0.63 16.96 8.75
CA SER A 175 -1.54 17.72 9.62
C SER A 175 -0.71 18.76 10.37
N VAL A 176 -1.09 20.02 10.25
CA VAL A 176 -0.42 21.16 10.88
C VAL A 176 -1.34 21.72 11.95
N PHE A 177 -0.85 21.75 13.19
CA PHE A 177 -1.58 22.28 14.33
C PHE A 177 -0.88 23.55 14.81
N LEU A 178 -1.62 24.66 14.86
CA LEU A 178 -1.13 25.97 15.28
C LEU A 178 -1.74 26.36 16.63
N LYS A 179 -0.95 27.06 17.44
CA LYS A 179 -1.47 27.73 18.65
C LYS A 179 -2.26 29.00 18.32
N ASP A 180 -1.88 29.69 17.25
CA ASP A 180 -2.52 30.92 16.77
C ASP A 180 -2.56 30.90 15.23
N MET A 181 -3.75 31.04 14.64
CA MET A 181 -3.92 31.07 13.19
C MET A 181 -3.29 32.33 12.54
N GLY A 182 -3.00 33.37 13.32
CA GLY A 182 -2.21 34.53 12.88
C GLY A 182 -0.81 34.16 12.37
N ASP A 183 -0.24 33.03 12.84
CA ASP A 183 1.08 32.55 12.44
C ASP A 183 1.09 31.78 11.11
N PHE A 184 -0.08 31.56 10.50
CA PHE A 184 -0.22 30.73 9.30
C PHE A 184 0.74 31.12 8.17
N ALA A 185 0.89 32.42 7.89
CA ALA A 185 1.75 32.89 6.82
C ALA A 185 3.24 32.60 7.09
N ALA A 186 3.68 32.79 8.34
CA ALA A 186 5.07 32.53 8.74
C ALA A 186 5.41 31.02 8.66
N VAL A 187 4.51 30.17 9.18
CA VAL A 187 4.65 28.72 9.09
C VAL A 187 4.65 28.25 7.63
N ASN A 188 3.75 28.78 6.80
CA ASN A 188 3.65 28.39 5.40
C ASN A 188 4.91 28.78 4.60
N ALA A 189 5.55 29.91 4.91
CA ALA A 189 6.79 30.33 4.27
C ALA A 189 7.97 29.38 4.57
N VAL A 190 8.03 28.78 5.77
CA VAL A 190 9.02 27.75 6.09
C VAL A 190 8.63 26.43 5.43
N TYR A 191 7.36 26.02 5.55
CA TYR A 191 6.84 24.77 5.02
C TYR A 191 7.09 24.64 3.50
N ALA A 192 6.88 25.72 2.74
CA ALA A 192 7.08 25.75 1.29
C ALA A 192 8.54 25.52 0.86
N LYS A 193 9.52 25.63 1.77
CA LYS A 193 10.93 25.30 1.46
C LYS A 193 11.17 23.80 1.29
N TYR A 194 10.26 22.97 1.79
CA TYR A 194 10.42 21.50 1.86
C TYR A 194 9.55 20.74 0.86
N PHE A 195 8.57 21.39 0.24
CA PHE A 195 7.63 20.76 -0.68
C PHE A 195 7.53 21.57 -1.97
N ASP A 196 7.72 20.89 -3.10
CA ASP A 196 7.41 21.45 -4.41
C ASP A 196 5.89 21.60 -4.57
N GLU A 197 5.43 22.77 -5.00
CA GLU A 197 4.00 23.08 -5.16
C GLU A 197 3.26 22.08 -6.05
N ALA A 198 3.93 21.52 -7.08
CA ALA A 198 3.33 20.56 -8.00
C ALA A 198 3.11 19.17 -7.38
N THR A 199 3.83 18.84 -6.31
CA THR A 199 3.81 17.50 -5.68
C THR A 199 3.51 17.55 -4.18
N ALA A 200 3.19 18.72 -3.65
CA ALA A 200 2.96 18.93 -2.23
C ALA A 200 1.88 17.98 -1.67
N PRO A 201 2.05 17.48 -0.44
CA PRO A 201 1.12 16.55 0.16
C PRO A 201 -0.25 17.17 0.38
N ALA A 202 -1.27 16.32 0.48
CA ALA A 202 -2.55 16.75 1.05
C ALA A 202 -2.30 17.34 2.45
N ARG A 203 -3.02 18.41 2.81
CA ARG A 203 -2.78 19.12 4.08
C ARG A 203 -4.08 19.48 4.78
N ALA A 204 -4.09 19.30 6.10
CA ALA A 204 -5.04 19.96 7.00
C ALA A 204 -4.26 20.90 7.91
N CYS A 205 -4.74 22.14 8.09
CA CYS A 205 -4.14 23.11 9.00
C CYS A 205 -5.24 23.68 9.91
N VAL A 206 -5.07 23.59 11.22
CA VAL A 206 -6.06 24.03 12.20
C VAL A 206 -5.40 24.72 13.39
N GLU A 207 -6.10 25.70 13.97
CA GLU A 207 -5.76 26.23 15.29
C GLU A 207 -6.31 25.29 16.37
N VAL A 208 -5.52 25.06 17.42
CA VAL A 208 -5.92 24.22 18.56
C VAL A 208 -5.76 24.97 19.88
N SER A 209 -6.59 24.60 20.86
CA SER A 209 -6.60 25.28 22.17
C SER A 209 -5.26 25.21 22.93
N ARG A 210 -4.48 24.15 22.73
CA ARG A 210 -3.16 23.97 23.36
C ARG A 210 -2.36 22.85 22.69
N LEU A 211 -1.06 23.04 22.57
CA LEU A 211 -0.09 22.04 22.09
C LEU A 211 0.77 21.49 23.25
N PRO A 212 1.34 20.27 23.13
CA PRO A 212 2.25 19.71 24.12
C PRO A 212 3.43 20.65 24.41
N LYS A 213 3.76 20.84 25.69
CA LYS A 213 4.81 21.76 26.16
C LYS A 213 4.61 23.23 25.72
N ASP A 214 3.38 23.64 25.40
CA ASP A 214 3.00 25.01 25.05
C ASP A 214 3.72 25.59 23.81
N VAL A 215 4.20 24.72 22.91
CA VAL A 215 4.78 25.11 21.63
C VAL A 215 3.77 25.83 20.73
N LEU A 216 4.27 26.50 19.69
CA LEU A 216 3.49 27.31 18.77
C LEU A 216 2.98 26.51 17.57
N VAL A 217 3.69 25.45 17.20
CA VAL A 217 3.38 24.60 16.05
C VAL A 217 3.74 23.14 16.31
N GLU A 218 2.88 22.24 15.84
CA GLU A 218 3.12 20.80 15.76
C GLU A 218 2.76 20.29 14.36
N ILE A 219 3.60 19.44 13.79
CA ILE A 219 3.36 18.87 12.46
C ILE A 219 3.58 17.35 12.50
N GLU A 220 2.59 16.60 12.03
CA GLU A 220 2.70 15.17 11.73
C GLU A 220 2.65 14.93 10.23
N CYS A 221 3.15 13.76 9.80
CA CYS A 221 3.03 13.37 8.41
C CYS A 221 2.83 11.86 8.21
N ILE A 222 2.26 11.53 7.06
CA ILE A 222 2.19 10.18 6.52
C ILE A 222 2.97 10.16 5.22
N ALA A 223 3.85 9.18 5.06
CA ALA A 223 4.67 8.98 3.87
C ALA A 223 4.53 7.56 3.32
N MET A 224 4.90 7.39 2.06
CA MET A 224 4.90 6.11 1.34
C MET A 224 6.33 5.75 0.90
N ILE A 225 6.85 4.61 1.38
CA ILE A 225 8.26 4.19 1.32
C ILE A 225 8.51 2.85 0.62
#